data_AF-A0A8T8E011-F1
#
_entry.id   AF-A0A8T8E011-F1
#
_cell.length_a   1.000
_cell.length_b   1.000
_cell.length_c   1.000
_cell.angle_alpha   90.00
_cell.angle_beta   90.00
_cell.angle_gamma   90.00
#
_symmetry.space_group_name_H-M   'P 1'
#
loop_
_entity.id
_entity.type
_entity.pdbx_description
1 polymer ?
#
loop_
_entity_poly.entity_id
_entity_poly.type
_entity_poly.pdbx_seq_one_letter_code
_entity_poly.pdbx_strand_id
1 'polypeptide(L)'
;MESERLSLDIVYGLLSEARCRYLLYYFLKNDHANIESISLQIAAWEQGESIEVVTEAQKQRVTTSLVHSHLPKLEDHDLIEHDNRTGDVIVSDGFDEISETVRQARASEDEVTVTGSSMESFLYSEPVPSSNREQ
;
A
#
# COMPACT_ATOMS: atom_id res chain seq x y z
N MET A 1 -9.00 13.13 -29.31
CA MET A 1 -7.94 12.69 -28.37
C MET A 1 -8.70 12.14 -27.18
N GLU A 2 -9.04 10.85 -27.18
CA GLU A 2 -9.46 10.21 -25.93
C GLU A 2 -8.22 10.19 -25.05
N SER A 3 -8.24 10.86 -23.89
CA SER A 3 -7.33 10.47 -22.80
C SER A 3 -7.56 8.99 -22.62
N GLU A 4 -6.54 8.19 -22.89
CA GLU A 4 -6.57 6.75 -22.67
C GLU A 4 -6.51 6.56 -21.15
N ARG A 5 -7.65 6.82 -20.49
CA ARG A 5 -7.79 6.72 -19.05
C ARG A 5 -7.26 5.37 -18.63
N LEU A 6 -6.37 5.37 -17.63
CA LEU A 6 -5.83 4.12 -17.11
C LEU A 6 -6.98 3.18 -16.74
N SER A 7 -6.92 1.96 -17.26
CA SER A 7 -8.00 1.00 -17.02
C SER A 7 -8.02 0.61 -15.55
N LEU A 8 -9.22 0.36 -15.04
CA LEU A 8 -9.42 0.00 -13.63
C LEU A 8 -8.62 -1.27 -13.24
N ASP A 9 -8.49 -2.21 -14.18
CA ASP A 9 -7.71 -3.44 -14.00
C ASP A 9 -6.21 -3.15 -13.80
N ILE A 10 -5.65 -2.18 -14.55
CA ILE A 10 -4.25 -1.75 -14.37
C ILE A 10 -4.07 -1.13 -12.99
N VAL A 11 -4.95 -0.20 -12.61
CA VAL A 11 -4.86 0.49 -11.32
C VAL A 11 -4.94 -0.50 -10.17
N TYR A 12 -5.88 -1.44 -10.19
CA TYR A 12 -5.96 -2.48 -9.17
C TYR A 12 -4.79 -3.46 -9.22
N GLY A 13 -4.23 -3.74 -10.40
CA GLY A 13 -3.00 -4.51 -10.53
C GLY A 13 -1.83 -3.85 -9.79
N LEU A 14 -1.60 -2.56 -10.04
CA LEU A 14 -0.57 -1.77 -9.35
C LEU A 14 -0.81 -1.69 -7.85
N LEU A 15 -2.06 -1.48 -7.42
CA LEU A 15 -2.43 -1.46 -6.01
C LEU A 15 -2.31 -2.84 -5.35
N SER A 16 -2.40 -3.94 -6.09
CA SER A 16 -2.24 -5.29 -5.51
C SER A 16 -0.79 -5.58 -5.10
N GLU A 17 0.19 -4.89 -5.69
CA GLU A 17 1.60 -4.99 -5.33
C GLU A 17 1.95 -4.05 -4.17
N ALA A 18 2.29 -4.59 -2.99
CA ALA A 18 2.49 -3.82 -1.76
C ALA A 18 3.43 -2.60 -1.93
N ARG A 19 4.57 -2.76 -2.60
CA ARG A 19 5.54 -1.67 -2.81
C ARG A 19 5.07 -0.63 -3.83
N CYS A 20 4.41 -1.04 -4.92
CA CYS A 20 3.78 -0.09 -5.85
C CYS A 20 2.71 0.70 -5.12
N ARG A 21 1.86 0.02 -4.34
CA ARG A 21 0.84 0.67 -3.52
C ARG A 21 1.43 1.67 -2.52
N TYR A 22 2.48 1.31 -1.80
CA TYR A 22 3.17 2.22 -0.89
C TYR A 22 3.80 3.41 -1.62
N LEU A 23 4.37 3.19 -2.81
CA LEU A 23 4.88 4.27 -3.64
C LEU A 23 3.78 5.26 -4.05
N LEU A 24 2.62 4.75 -4.49
CA LEU A 24 1.45 5.58 -4.80
C LEU A 24 0.94 6.33 -3.57
N TYR A 25 0.94 5.69 -2.39
CA TYR A 25 0.56 6.35 -1.12
C TYR A 25 1.53 7.45 -0.70
N TYR A 26 2.82 7.30 -1.04
CA TYR A 26 3.82 8.33 -0.83
C TYR A 26 3.51 9.57 -1.67
N PHE A 27 3.18 9.36 -2.95
CA PHE A 27 2.88 10.44 -3.89
C PHE A 27 1.51 11.11 -3.71
N LEU A 28 0.61 10.55 -2.89
CA LEU A 28 -0.60 11.27 -2.47
C LEU A 28 -0.31 12.58 -1.69
N LYS A 29 0.90 12.74 -1.14
CA LYS A 29 1.29 13.88 -0.29
C LYS A 29 2.53 14.61 -0.79
N ASN A 30 3.17 14.11 -1.83
CA ASN A 30 4.43 14.63 -2.34
C ASN A 30 4.37 14.53 -3.86
N ASP A 31 4.81 15.56 -4.58
CA ASP A 31 4.83 15.52 -6.05
C ASP A 31 6.25 15.23 -6.59
N HIS A 32 7.26 15.31 -5.73
CA HIS A 32 8.66 15.05 -6.06
C HIS A 32 9.40 14.54 -4.83
N ALA A 33 10.22 13.51 -5.00
CA ALA A 33 11.16 13.05 -3.98
C ALA A 33 12.34 12.29 -4.61
N ASN A 34 13.43 12.20 -3.84
CA ASN A 34 14.53 11.32 -4.20
C ASN A 34 14.20 9.87 -3.81
N ILE A 35 14.65 8.92 -4.63
CA ILE A 35 14.46 7.48 -4.44
C ILE A 35 14.98 7.00 -3.09
N GLU A 36 16.03 7.61 -2.54
CA GLU A 36 16.52 7.26 -1.21
C GLU A 36 15.50 7.57 -0.11
N SER A 37 14.85 8.73 -0.18
CA SER A 37 13.81 9.16 0.77
C SER A 37 12.56 8.29 0.65
N ILE A 38 12.16 7.98 -0.58
CA ILE A 38 11.05 7.07 -0.88
C ILE A 38 11.34 5.68 -0.29
N SER A 39 12.54 5.15 -0.54
CA SER A 39 12.95 3.82 -0.09
C SER A 39 12.97 3.72 1.43
N LEU A 40 13.48 4.77 2.11
CA LEU A 40 13.50 4.86 3.56
C LEU A 40 12.07 4.86 4.14
N GLN A 41 11.18 5.67 3.56
CA GLN A 41 9.79 5.76 4.01
C GLN A 41 9.02 4.44 3.82
N ILE A 42 9.21 3.78 2.67
CA ILE A 42 8.58 2.49 2.36
C ILE A 42 9.11 1.40 3.27
N ALA A 43 10.43 1.36 3.53
CA ALA A 43 11.02 0.41 4.48
C ALA A 43 10.44 0.59 5.89
N ALA A 44 10.24 1.83 6.33
CA ALA A 44 9.60 2.12 7.62
C ALA A 44 8.14 1.60 7.67
N TRP A 45 7.35 1.84 6.62
CA TRP A 45 5.99 1.31 6.53
C TRP A 45 5.94 -0.22 6.48
N GLU A 46 6.87 -0.89 5.78
CA GLU A 46 6.95 -2.35 5.73
C GLU A 46 7.23 -2.98 7.08
N GLN A 47 7.95 -2.29 7.98
CA GLN A 47 8.25 -2.77 9.32
C GLN A 47 7.26 -2.26 10.38
N GLY A 48 6.42 -1.27 10.05
CA GLY A 48 5.59 -0.59 11.03
C GLY A 48 6.41 0.24 12.04
N GLU A 49 7.55 0.77 11.60
CA GLU A 49 8.54 1.45 12.43
C GLU A 49 8.76 2.92 11.99
N SER A 50 9.52 3.68 12.78
CA SER A 50 9.98 5.02 12.39
C SER A 50 11.14 4.93 11.38
N ILE A 51 11.27 5.92 10.50
CA ILE A 51 12.39 6.03 9.58
C ILE A 51 13.76 6.05 10.28
N GLU A 52 13.81 6.49 11.54
CA GLU A 52 15.05 6.61 12.33
C GLU A 52 15.67 5.25 12.72
N VAL A 53 14.86 4.19 12.77
CA VAL A 53 15.31 2.84 13.12
C VAL A 53 15.53 1.95 11.90
N VAL A 54 15.19 2.44 10.70
CA VAL A 54 15.41 1.71 9.46
C VAL A 54 16.91 1.56 9.21
N THR A 55 17.33 0.32 9.02
CA THR A 55 18.72 0.00 8.67
C THR A 55 19.00 0.29 7.20
N GLU A 56 20.26 0.61 6.88
CA GLU A 56 20.71 0.77 5.49
C GLU A 56 20.43 -0.49 4.65
N ALA A 57 20.49 -1.69 5.24
CA ALA A 57 20.18 -2.94 4.55
C ALA A 57 18.70 -3.06 4.16
N GLN A 58 17.78 -2.60 5.01
CA GLN A 58 16.34 -2.55 4.69
C GLN A 58 16.08 -1.50 3.61
N LYS A 59 16.60 -0.28 3.76
CA LYS A 59 16.51 0.79 2.76
C LYS A 59 17.02 0.32 1.40
N GLN A 60 18.23 -0.25 1.34
CA GLN A 60 18.85 -0.70 0.09
C GLN A 60 18.03 -1.80 -0.60
N ARG A 61 17.45 -2.73 0.16
CA ARG A 61 16.57 -3.77 -0.39
C ARG A 61 15.35 -3.18 -1.07
N VAL A 62 14.75 -2.16 -0.45
CA VAL A 62 13.62 -1.42 -1.04
C VAL A 62 14.07 -0.65 -2.26
N THR A 63 15.17 0.11 -2.20
CA THR A 63 15.71 0.86 -3.35
C THR A 63 15.91 -0.04 -4.57
N THR A 64 16.57 -1.18 -4.40
CA THR A 64 16.79 -2.15 -5.49
C THR A 64 15.46 -2.67 -6.07
N SER A 65 14.45 -2.94 -5.22
CA SER A 65 13.11 -3.34 -5.67
C SER A 65 12.41 -2.24 -6.46
N LEU A 66 12.51 -0.98 -6.00
CA LEU A 66 11.90 0.16 -6.67
C LEU A 66 12.49 0.36 -8.06
N VAL A 67 13.82 0.47 -8.16
CA VAL A 67 14.53 0.70 -9.43
C VAL A 67 14.23 -0.38 -10.46
N HIS A 68 14.27 -1.66 -10.05
CA HIS A 68 14.19 -2.75 -11.01
C HIS A 68 12.78 -3.25 -11.32
N SER A 69 11.79 -2.95 -10.48
CA SER A 69 10.45 -3.54 -10.62
C SER A 69 9.31 -2.55 -10.52
N HIS A 70 9.36 -1.57 -9.61
CA HIS A 70 8.16 -0.78 -9.32
C HIS A 70 8.16 0.55 -10.07
N LEU A 71 9.28 1.26 -10.13
CA LEU A 71 9.38 2.52 -10.88
C LEU A 71 9.13 2.28 -12.39
N PRO A 72 9.75 1.29 -13.06
CA PRO A 72 9.50 1.06 -14.48
C PRO A 72 8.02 0.81 -14.80
N LYS A 73 7.30 0.07 -13.94
CA LYS A 73 5.87 -0.18 -14.13
C LYS A 73 5.00 1.07 -14.00
N LEU A 74 5.37 2.00 -13.11
CA LEU A 74 4.64 3.26 -12.98
C LEU A 74 4.97 4.21 -14.13
N GLU A 75 6.22 4.21 -14.61
CA GLU A 75 6.64 4.95 -15.81
C GLU A 75 5.93 4.43 -17.07
N ASP A 76 5.77 3.12 -17.24
CA ASP A 76 5.05 2.49 -18.36
C ASP A 76 3.57 2.94 -18.47
N HIS A 77 3.04 3.57 -17.42
CA HIS A 77 1.67 4.06 -17.33
C HIS A 77 1.60 5.59 -17.14
N ASP A 78 2.69 6.31 -17.39
CA ASP A 78 2.77 7.78 -17.28
C ASP A 78 2.31 8.30 -15.91
N LEU A 79 2.55 7.53 -14.84
CA LEU A 79 2.20 7.89 -13.47
C LEU A 79 3.32 8.70 -12.78
N ILE A 80 4.55 8.45 -13.18
CA ILE A 80 5.75 9.12 -12.66
C ILE A 80 6.79 9.26 -13.78
N GLU A 81 7.79 10.10 -13.51
CA GLU A 81 9.06 10.16 -14.24
C GLU A 81 10.21 9.94 -13.25
N HIS A 82 11.16 9.05 -13.58
CA HIS A 82 12.35 8.79 -12.76
C HIS A 82 13.65 9.10 -13.50
N ASP A 83 14.44 10.04 -12.97
CA ASP A 83 15.81 10.30 -13.44
C ASP A 83 16.80 9.34 -12.75
N ASN A 84 17.21 8.29 -13.46
CA ASN A 84 18.19 7.30 -12.96
C ASN A 84 19.56 7.89 -12.57
N ARG A 85 19.92 9.09 -13.04
CA ARG A 85 21.21 9.73 -12.74
C ARG A 85 21.14 10.52 -11.43
N THR A 86 20.03 11.17 -11.14
CA THR A 86 19.86 11.95 -9.89
C THR A 86 19.12 11.18 -8.81
N GLY A 87 18.37 10.13 -9.19
CA GLY A 87 17.45 9.41 -8.34
C GLY A 87 16.15 10.17 -8.06
N ASP A 88 15.88 11.26 -8.78
CA ASP A 88 14.65 12.02 -8.61
C ASP A 88 13.46 11.27 -9.22
N VAL A 89 12.36 11.24 -8.49
CA VAL A 89 11.07 10.72 -8.96
C VAL A 89 10.03 11.81 -8.82
N ILE A 90 9.37 12.15 -9.92
CA ILE A 90 8.36 13.20 -10.02
C ILE A 90 7.05 12.58 -10.46
N VAL A 91 5.95 13.04 -9.89
CA VAL A 91 4.59 12.64 -10.28
C VAL A 91 4.24 13.23 -11.64
N SER A 92 3.63 12.43 -12.49
CA SER A 92 3.17 12.84 -13.82
C SER A 92 1.64 13.01 -13.85
N ASP A 93 1.12 13.64 -14.89
CA ASP A 93 -0.31 13.94 -15.05
C ASP A 93 -1.22 12.69 -14.94
N GLY A 94 -0.72 11.50 -15.31
CA GLY A 94 -1.49 10.25 -15.20
C GLY A 94 -1.84 9.86 -13.76
N PHE A 95 -1.07 10.32 -12.77
CA PHE A 95 -1.36 10.05 -11.36
C PHE A 95 -2.63 10.73 -10.87
N ASP A 96 -2.91 11.94 -11.36
CA ASP A 96 -4.11 12.68 -10.97
C ASP A 96 -5.39 11.91 -11.30
N GLU A 97 -5.39 11.17 -12.42
CA GLU A 97 -6.52 10.34 -12.84
C GLU A 97 -6.83 9.21 -11.85
N ILE A 98 -5.83 8.71 -11.13
CA ILE A 98 -5.96 7.56 -10.22
C ILE A 98 -5.89 7.95 -8.74
N SER A 99 -5.53 9.21 -8.44
CA SER A 99 -5.27 9.71 -7.09
C SER A 99 -6.43 9.46 -6.12
N GLU A 100 -7.68 9.56 -6.58
CA GLU A 100 -8.86 9.27 -5.77
C GLU A 100 -9.00 7.79 -5.45
N THR A 101 -8.78 6.89 -6.41
CA THR A 101 -8.77 5.44 -6.18
C THR A 101 -7.66 5.05 -5.20
N VAL A 102 -6.47 5.64 -5.35
CA VAL A 102 -5.34 5.42 -4.43
C VAL A 102 -5.69 5.91 -3.02
N ARG A 103 -6.35 7.07 -2.88
CA ARG A 103 -6.82 7.62 -1.60
C ARG A 103 -7.84 6.69 -0.94
N GLN A 104 -8.79 6.18 -1.70
CA GLN A 104 -9.80 5.22 -1.20
C GLN A 104 -9.15 3.92 -0.75
N ALA A 105 -8.22 3.37 -1.52
CA ALA A 105 -7.48 2.16 -1.14
C ALA A 105 -6.68 2.36 0.14
N ARG A 106 -6.06 3.53 0.34
CA ARG A 106 -5.33 3.82 1.58
C ARG A 106 -6.26 3.87 2.80
N ALA A 107 -7.40 4.54 2.65
CA ALA A 107 -8.38 4.66 3.72
C ALA A 107 -8.95 3.29 4.14
N SER A 108 -9.15 2.37 3.19
CA SER A 108 -9.63 1.03 3.51
C SER A 108 -8.59 0.17 4.23
N GLU A 109 -7.29 0.35 3.99
CA GLU A 109 -6.23 -0.36 4.74
C GLU A 109 -6.09 0.16 6.17
N ASP A 110 -6.25 1.47 6.38
CA ASP A 110 -6.19 2.09 7.71
C ASP A 110 -7.38 1.67 8.61
N GLU A 111 -8.54 1.32 8.03
CA GLU A 111 -9.73 0.89 8.76
C GLU A 111 -9.74 -0.62 9.11
N VAL A 112 -8.86 -1.43 8.48
CA VAL A 112 -8.77 -2.87 8.73
C VAL A 112 -7.96 -3.16 9.99
N THR A 113 -8.54 -2.83 11.14
CA THR A 113 -8.17 -3.43 12.43
C THR A 113 -8.89 -4.77 12.58
N VAL A 114 -8.30 -5.84 12.01
CA VAL A 114 -8.57 -7.25 12.34
C VAL A 114 -10.05 -7.61 12.52
N THR A 115 -10.81 -7.76 11.43
CA THR A 115 -11.88 -8.78 11.40
C THR A 115 -11.25 -10.12 11.03
N GLY A 116 -10.34 -10.60 11.87
CA GLY A 116 -9.54 -11.80 11.65
C GLY A 116 -9.21 -12.56 12.92
N SER A 117 -9.85 -12.24 14.05
CA SER A 117 -9.84 -13.07 15.26
C SER A 117 -11.17 -12.99 15.98
N SER A 118 -12.17 -13.67 15.42
CA SER A 118 -13.21 -14.40 16.17
C SER A 118 -14.06 -15.17 15.16
N MET A 119 -13.55 -16.32 14.74
CA MET A 119 -14.40 -17.43 14.33
C MET A 119 -14.92 -18.19 15.56
N GLU A 120 -15.25 -17.45 16.62
CA GLU A 120 -15.86 -17.90 17.88
C GLU A 120 -17.23 -17.21 18.00
N SER A 121 -18.14 -17.55 17.10
CA SER A 121 -19.57 -17.22 17.25
C SER A 121 -20.46 -18.38 16.82
N PHE A 122 -20.01 -19.60 17.11
CA PHE A 122 -20.84 -20.82 17.07
C PHE A 122 -20.98 -21.50 18.44
N LEU A 123 -20.50 -20.87 19.53
CA LEU A 123 -20.81 -21.31 20.89
C LEU A 123 -22.04 -20.56 21.42
N TYR A 124 -23.20 -20.93 20.88
CA TYR A 124 -24.46 -20.84 21.62
C TYR A 124 -25.23 -22.15 21.47
N SER A 125 -25.07 -23.00 22.48
CA SER A 125 -26.20 -23.49 23.25
C SER A 125 -25.67 -23.95 24.59
N GLU A 126 -25.85 -23.13 25.60
CA GLU A 126 -25.81 -23.61 26.98
C GLU A 126 -26.81 -24.78 27.11
N PRO A 127 -26.45 -25.90 27.76
CA PRO A 127 -27.40 -26.94 28.03
C PRO A 127 -28.46 -26.42 29.00
N VAL A 128 -29.74 -26.50 28.62
CA VAL A 128 -30.86 -26.18 29.49
C VAL A 128 -30.80 -27.11 30.72
N PRO A 129 -30.68 -26.59 31.96
CA PRO A 129 -30.75 -27.43 33.14
C PRO A 129 -32.21 -27.88 33.30
N SER A 130 -32.49 -29.13 32.93
CA SER A 130 -33.79 -29.74 33.19
C SER A 130 -33.88 -30.16 34.66
N SER A 131 -34.63 -29.34 35.40
CA SER A 131 -35.54 -29.65 36.51
C SER A 131 -35.05 -30.49 37.71
N ASN A 132 -35.09 -29.82 38.87
CA ASN A 132 -35.69 -30.26 40.14
C ASN A 132 -35.63 -31.75 40.50
N ARG A 133 -34.79 -32.04 41.50
CA ARG A 133 -35.17 -32.94 42.59
C ARG A 133 -36.27 -32.26 43.40
N GLU A 134 -37.37 -32.97 43.66
CA GLU A 134 -38.00 -33.04 44.98
C GLU A 134 -39.05 -34.17 45.02
N GLN A 135 -38.73 -35.19 45.84
CA GLN A 135 -39.56 -36.22 46.48
C GLN A 135 -40.08 -37.40 45.64
#